data_AF-A0A7J9HLD0-F1
#
_entry.id   AF-A0A7J9HLD0-F1
#
_cell.length_a   1.000
_cell.length_b   1.000
_cell.length_c   1.000
_cell.angle_alpha   90.00
_cell.angle_beta   90.00
_cell.angle_gamma   90.00
#
_symmetry.space_group_name_H-M   'P 1'
#
loop_
_entity.id
_entity.type
_entity.pdbx_description
1 polymer ?
#
loop_
_entity_poly.entity_id
_entity_poly.type
_entity_poly.pdbx_seq_one_letter_code
_entity_poly.pdbx_strand_id
1 'polypeptide(L)'
;MATIADLKLAVEHVFSQMPDQGLGEISWPHVWGHFCLCYDAQKLVSDTDLVVKYGIRDGHQLHFVRHVSSIYNLTKTRSKRSVARKRPYL
;
A
#
# COMPACT_ATOMS: atom_id res chain seq x y z
N MET A 1 3.62 1.31 17.59
CA MET A 1 2.39 2.02 17.16
C MET A 1 2.24 1.80 15.68
N ALA A 2 1.06 1.43 15.19
CA ALA A 2 0.85 1.12 13.78
C ALA A 2 0.86 2.38 12.92
N THR A 3 1.55 2.31 11.78
CA THR A 3 1.61 3.34 10.75
C THR A 3 0.62 3.05 9.62
N ILE A 4 0.40 4.02 8.73
CA ILE A 4 -0.37 3.79 7.51
C ILE A 4 0.31 2.75 6.60
N ALA A 5 1.65 2.67 6.60
CA ALA A 5 2.39 1.61 5.89
C ALA A 5 2.02 0.22 6.42
N ASP A 6 1.98 0.04 7.74
CA ASP A 6 1.59 -1.22 8.38
C ASP A 6 0.15 -1.61 8.01
N LEU A 7 -0.75 -0.62 7.99
CA LEU A 7 -2.14 -0.82 7.60
C LEU A 7 -2.26 -1.27 6.14
N LYS A 8 -1.52 -0.65 5.21
CA LYS A 8 -1.50 -1.07 3.80
C LYS A 8 -0.96 -2.49 3.66
N LEU A 9 0.14 -2.82 4.34
CA LEU A 9 0.73 -4.17 4.32
C LEU A 9 -0.24 -5.22 4.86
N ALA A 10 -0.98 -4.92 5.94
CA ALA A 10 -1.99 -5.82 6.48
C ALA A 10 -3.10 -6.10 5.44
N VAL A 11 -3.52 -5.08 4.69
CA VAL A 11 -4.46 -5.26 3.58
C VAL A 11 -3.85 -6.16 2.50
N GLU A 12 -2.62 -5.88 2.04
CA GLU A 12 -1.95 -6.74 1.04
C GLU A 12 -1.89 -8.20 1.50
N HIS A 13 -1.56 -8.42 2.77
CA HIS A 13 -1.44 -9.74 3.37
C HIS A 13 -2.78 -10.48 3.39
N VAL A 14 -3.86 -9.85 3.86
CA VAL A 14 -5.19 -10.48 3.90
C VAL A 14 -5.63 -10.94 2.51
N PHE A 15 -5.46 -10.09 1.49
CA PHE A 15 -5.82 -10.44 0.12
C PHE A 15 -4.89 -11.49 -0.51
N SER A 16 -3.62 -11.56 -0.10
CA SER A 16 -2.71 -12.64 -0.54
C SER A 16 -3.10 -14.03 -0.03
N GLN A 17 -3.87 -14.10 1.06
CA GLN A 17 -4.36 -15.35 1.63
C GLN A 17 -5.71 -15.77 1.04
N MET A 18 -6.37 -14.90 0.27
CA MET A 18 -7.63 -15.23 -0.36
C MET A 18 -7.40 -16.20 -1.53
N PRO A 19 -8.26 -17.22 -1.69
CA PRO A 19 -8.16 -18.14 -2.81
C PRO A 19 -8.29 -17.37 -4.12
N ASP A 20 -7.39 -17.64 -5.06
CA ASP A 20 -7.43 -17.02 -6.38
C ASP A 20 -8.76 -17.38 -7.06
N GLN A 21 -9.65 -16.40 -7.18
CA GLN A 21 -10.95 -16.57 -7.84
C GLN A 21 -10.82 -16.50 -9.37
N GLY A 22 -9.60 -16.66 -9.91
CA GLY A 22 -9.30 -16.57 -11.34
C GLY A 22 -9.09 -15.13 -11.83
N LEU A 23 -8.90 -14.16 -10.93
CA LEU A 23 -8.69 -12.75 -11.27
C LEU A 23 -7.21 -12.37 -11.40
N GLY A 24 -6.29 -13.30 -11.10
CA GLY A 24 -4.85 -13.06 -11.14
C GLY A 24 -4.34 -12.23 -9.95
N GLU A 25 -3.03 -12.04 -9.90
CA GLU A 25 -2.36 -11.35 -8.79
C GLU A 25 -2.69 -9.86 -8.75
N ILE A 26 -3.08 -9.35 -7.58
CA ILE A 26 -3.38 -7.93 -7.39
C ILE A 26 -2.09 -7.13 -7.54
N SER A 27 -2.08 -6.19 -8.49
CA SER A 27 -0.97 -5.24 -8.62
C SER A 27 -1.07 -4.13 -7.59
N TRP A 28 -0.64 -4.40 -6.36
CA TRP A 28 -0.57 -3.42 -5.27
C TRP A 28 0.10 -2.11 -5.64
N PRO A 29 1.17 -2.08 -6.46
CA PRO A 29 1.74 -0.80 -6.88
C PRO A 29 0.76 0.09 -7.64
N HIS A 30 -0.12 -0.49 -8.46
CA HIS A 30 -1.16 0.24 -9.16
C HIS A 30 -2.27 0.68 -8.20
N VAL A 31 -2.70 -0.21 -7.29
CA VAL A 31 -3.71 0.11 -6.28
C VAL A 31 -3.27 1.33 -5.46
N TRP A 32 -2.08 1.30 -4.86
CA TRP A 32 -1.60 2.40 -4.03
C TRP A 32 -1.14 3.64 -4.82
N GLY A 33 -0.86 3.50 -6.11
CA GLY A 33 -0.59 4.63 -7.00
C GLY A 33 -1.83 5.42 -7.42
N HIS A 34 -2.99 4.75 -7.50
CA HIS A 34 -4.25 5.31 -7.99
C HIS A 34 -5.33 5.46 -6.91
N PHE A 35 -5.17 4.80 -5.77
CA PHE A 35 -6.11 4.78 -4.66
C PHE A 35 -5.38 4.97 -3.33
N CYS A 36 -6.10 5.52 -2.35
CA CYS A 36 -5.67 5.53 -0.96
C CYS A 36 -6.82 5.08 -0.05
N LEU A 37 -6.48 4.74 1.20
CA LEU A 37 -7.48 4.49 2.23
C LEU A 37 -8.05 5.82 2.73
N CYS A 38 -9.32 5.81 3.10
CA CYS A 38 -10.03 6.94 3.67
C CYS A 38 -10.83 6.53 4.90
N TYR A 39 -10.77 7.36 5.93
CA TYR A 39 -11.55 7.25 7.15
C TYR A 39 -12.19 8.61 7.42
N ASP A 40 -13.52 8.66 7.50
CA ASP A 40 -14.29 9.88 7.80
C ASP A 40 -13.87 11.10 6.95
N ALA A 41 -13.83 10.93 5.63
CA ALA A 41 -13.35 11.90 4.63
C ALA A 41 -11.84 12.27 4.71
N GLN A 42 -11.10 11.75 5.69
CA GLN A 42 -9.66 11.94 5.83
C GLN A 42 -8.91 10.90 4.99
N LYS A 43 -8.01 11.36 4.12
CA LYS A 43 -7.20 10.49 3.26
C LYS A 43 -5.90 10.11 3.95
N LEU A 44 -5.62 8.81 4.01
CA LEU A 44 -4.42 8.24 4.61
C LEU A 44 -3.31 8.16 3.54
N VAL A 45 -2.69 9.30 3.24
CA VAL A 45 -1.71 9.41 2.14
C VAL A 45 -0.27 9.19 2.61
N SER A 46 0.06 9.63 3.83
CA SER A 46 1.41 9.55 4.39
C SER A 46 1.65 8.20 5.05
N ASP A 47 2.59 7.42 4.52
CA ASP A 47 2.95 6.10 5.04
C ASP A 47 3.53 6.15 6.46
N THR A 48 4.15 7.26 6.85
CA THR A 48 4.76 7.44 8.17
C THR A 48 3.77 7.92 9.23
N ASP A 49 2.56 8.32 8.83
CA ASP A 49 1.56 8.75 9.80
C ASP A 49 1.08 7.59 10.65
N LEU A 50 0.85 7.85 11.94
CA LEU A 50 0.30 6.87 12.85
C LEU A 50 -1.20 6.72 12.63
N VAL A 51 -1.70 5.49 12.63
CA VAL A 51 -3.14 5.18 12.49
C VAL A 51 -3.97 5.93 13.55
N VAL A 52 -3.45 6.02 14.78
CA VAL A 52 -4.10 6.71 15.90
C VAL A 52 -4.27 8.21 15.69
N LYS A 53 -3.46 8.85 14.84
CA LYS A 53 -3.58 10.27 14.48
C LYS A 53 -4.93 10.57 13.83
N TYR A 54 -5.48 9.59 13.13
CA TYR A 54 -6.76 9.67 12.44
C TYR A 54 -7.93 9.21 13.30
N GLY A 55 -7.70 8.85 14.58
CA GLY A 55 -8.73 8.35 15.48
C GLY A 55 -9.25 6.94 15.13
N ILE A 56 -8.55 6.21 14.26
CA ILE A 56 -8.91 4.86 13.84
C ILE A 56 -8.64 3.86 14.97
N ARG A 57 -9.60 2.97 15.20
CA ARG A 57 -9.56 1.90 16.20
C ARG A 57 -10.08 0.59 15.62
N ASP A 58 -9.92 -0.50 16.36
CA ASP A 58 -10.46 -1.79 15.97
C ASP A 58 -11.98 -1.73 15.78
N GLY A 59 -12.47 -2.40 14.74
CA GLY A 59 -13.89 -2.40 14.36
C GLY A 59 -14.31 -1.21 13.47
N HIS A 60 -13.44 -0.23 13.24
CA HIS A 60 -13.72 0.85 12.30
C HIS A 60 -13.57 0.38 10.85
N GLN A 61 -14.37 0.97 9.97
CA GLN A 61 -14.33 0.67 8.53
C GLN A 61 -13.60 1.77 7.78
N LEU A 62 -12.80 1.36 6.80
CA LEU A 62 -12.11 2.23 5.87
C LEU A 62 -12.56 1.90 4.46
N HIS A 63 -12.52 2.91 3.59
CA HIS A 63 -12.89 2.74 2.20
C HIS A 63 -11.74 3.16 1.28
N PHE A 64 -11.62 2.46 0.15
CA PHE A 64 -10.74 2.90 -0.93
C PHE A 64 -11.36 4.10 -1.64
N VAL A 65 -10.57 5.14 -1.83
CA VAL A 65 -10.94 6.32 -2.62
C VAL A 65 -9.91 6.58 -3.69
N ARG A 66 -10.34 7.06 -4.85
CA ARG A 66 -9.42 7.43 -5.94
C ARG A 66 -8.52 8.57 -5.48
N HIS A 67 -7.22 8.35 -5.58
CA HIS A 67 -6.18 9.34 -5.31
C HIS A 67 -4.96 9.01 -6.17
N VAL A 68 -4.73 9.81 -7.20
CA VAL A 68 -3.57 9.63 -8.08
C VAL A 68 -2.39 10.38 -7.47
N SER A 69 -1.44 9.63 -6.88
CA SER A 69 -0.22 10.21 -6.32
C SER A 69 0.93 10.05 -7.32
N SER A 70 1.52 11.17 -7.74
CA SER A 70 2.68 11.16 -8.64
C SER A 70 3.93 10.51 -8.00
N ILE A 71 3.97 10.37 -6.68
CA ILE A 71 5.17 9.94 -5.93
C ILE A 71 5.25 8.42 -5.77
N TYR A 72 4.12 7.72 -5.59
CA TYR A 72 4.10 6.27 -5.38
C TYR A 72 4.66 5.48 -6.58
N ASN A 73 4.43 6.00 -7.79
CA ASN A 73 5.00 5.45 -9.03
C ASN A 73 6.54 5.54 -9.09
N LEU A 74 7.15 6.51 -8.40
CA LEU A 74 8.60 6.76 -8.43
C LEU A 74 9.38 5.96 -7.37
N THR A 75 8.78 5.70 -6.21
CA THR A 75 9.48 5.09 -5.06
C THR A 75 9.67 3.58 -5.20
N LYS A 76 8.68 2.83 -5.71
CA LYS A 76 8.80 1.36 -5.86
C LYS A 76 9.56 0.94 -7.14
N THR A 77 9.56 1.76 -8.20
CA THR A 77 10.38 1.51 -9.40
C THR A 77 11.88 1.64 -9.13
N ARG A 78 12.28 2.46 -8.15
CA ARG A 78 13.69 2.54 -7.70
C ARG A 78 14.15 1.30 -6.92
N SER A 79 13.29 0.71 -6.09
CA SER A 79 13.65 -0.52 -5.34
C SER A 79 13.81 -1.77 -6.21
N LYS A 80 13.21 -1.83 -7.40
CA LYS A 80 13.49 -2.94 -8.36
C LYS A 80 14.80 -2.77 -9.14
N ARG A 81 15.31 -1.53 -9.30
CA ARG A 81 16.56 -1.28 -10.04
C ARG A 81 17.83 -1.52 -9.22
N SER A 82 17.76 -1.51 -7.88
CA SER A 82 18.92 -1.74 -7.01
C SER A 82 19.29 -3.21 -6.82
N VAL A 83 18.40 -4.16 -7.12
CA VAL A 83 18.68 -5.62 -7.01
C VAL A 83 19.23 -6.22 -8.30
N ALA A 84 19.18 -5.51 -9.44
CA ALA A 84 19.67 -6.02 -10.73
C ALA A 84 21.16 -5.72 -11.03
N ARG A 85 21.91 -5.16 -10.07
CA ARG A 85 23.33 -4.77 -10.27
C ARG A 85 24.30 -5.44 -9.30
N LYS A 86 24.21 -6.76 -9.09
CA LYS A 86 25.36 -7.57 -8.64
C LYS A 86 25.28 -8.99 -9.22
N ARG A 87 25.80 -9.16 -10.43
CA ARG A 87 26.45 -10.42 -10.83
C ARG A 87 27.83 -10.04 -11.37
N PRO A 88 28.94 -10.30 -10.64
CA PRO A 88 30.26 -10.30 -11.26
C PRO A 88 30.34 -11.53 -12.16
N TYR A 89 30.60 -11.33 -13.45
CA TYR A 89 31.09 -12.40 -14.31
C TYR A 89 32.62 -12.33 -14.25
N LEU A 90 33.20 -13.42 -13.74
CA LEU A 90 34.60 -13.90 -13.81
C LEU A 90 35.71 -12.84 -13.72
#